data_AF-A0A7S2T161-F1
#
_entry.id   AF-A0A7S2T161-F1
#
_cell.length_a   1.000
_cell.length_b   1.000
_cell.length_c   1.000
_cell.angle_alpha   90.00
_cell.angle_beta   90.00
_cell.angle_gamma   90.00
#
_symmetry.space_group_name_H-M   'P 1'
#
loop_
_entity.id
_entity.type
_entity.pdbx_description
1 polymer ?
#
loop_
_entity_poly.entity_id
_entity_poly.type
_entity_poly.pdbx_seq_one_letter_code
_entity_poly.pdbx_strand_id
1 'polypeptide(L)'
;MESARENFMTDESGIMTKISLVKMVLADISQDVFSWLNEIGAESFFFVYRMILVQLRRELSIEDSMLFWEVLWAEDLARDMQGKADVPGFLIFSIVALIMERAGEITRNCKAESDVVHMFCNLKIDVWRMIEEARFVRKKWLLVGSSPG
;
A
#
# COMPACT_ATOMS: atom_id res chain seq x y z
N MET A 1 1.64 -10.85 15.35
CA MET A 1 3.02 -10.57 14.88
C MET A 1 3.58 -11.61 13.90
N GLU A 2 2.92 -12.75 13.66
CA GLU A 2 3.43 -13.76 12.72
C GLU A 2 3.51 -13.26 11.26
N SER A 3 2.53 -12.48 10.81
CA SER A 3 2.47 -11.90 9.45
C SER A 3 3.59 -10.89 9.11
N ALA A 4 4.23 -10.30 10.13
CA ALA A 4 5.37 -9.42 9.93
C ALA A 4 6.68 -10.19 9.76
N ARG A 5 6.75 -11.46 10.20
CA ARG A 5 7.97 -12.29 10.11
C ARG A 5 8.39 -12.54 8.67
N GLU A 6 7.42 -12.67 7.77
CA GLU A 6 7.65 -12.82 6.33
C GLU A 6 8.41 -11.64 5.72
N ASN A 7 8.27 -10.43 6.29
CA ASN A 7 9.01 -9.26 5.82
C ASN A 7 10.53 -9.39 6.03
N PHE A 8 10.97 -10.29 6.92
CA PHE A 8 12.37 -10.45 7.32
C PHE A 8 12.96 -11.79 6.86
N MET A 9 12.35 -12.44 5.87
CA MET A 9 12.95 -13.59 5.20
C MET A 9 14.29 -13.16 4.56
N THR A 10 15.31 -14.01 4.69
CA THR A 10 16.69 -13.70 4.26
C THR A 10 16.84 -13.50 2.75
N ASP A 11 15.88 -13.99 1.97
CA ASP A 11 15.83 -13.89 0.51
C ASP A 11 14.92 -12.75 0.01
N GLU A 12 14.37 -11.94 0.92
CA GLU A 12 13.45 -10.83 0.62
C GLU A 12 12.14 -11.25 -0.09
N SER A 13 11.85 -12.55 -0.23
CA SER A 13 10.71 -13.06 -0.99
C SER A 13 9.36 -12.57 -0.44
N GLY A 14 9.23 -12.47 0.88
CA GLY A 14 8.01 -11.99 1.54
C GLY A 14 7.73 -10.51 1.26
N ILE A 15 8.76 -9.65 1.28
CA ILE A 15 8.56 -8.23 0.96
C ILE A 15 8.30 -8.00 -0.52
N MET A 16 8.97 -8.75 -1.40
CA MET A 16 8.72 -8.69 -2.85
C MET A 16 7.31 -9.17 -3.23
N THR A 17 6.78 -10.16 -2.52
CA THR A 17 5.38 -10.59 -2.65
C THR A 17 4.43 -9.44 -2.30
N LYS A 18 4.66 -8.76 -1.18
CA LYS A 18 3.82 -7.63 -0.75
C LYS A 18 3.91 -6.43 -1.70
N ILE A 19 5.10 -6.12 -2.23
CA ILE A 19 5.26 -5.09 -3.28
C ILE A 19 4.45 -5.48 -4.53
N SER A 20 4.48 -6.75 -4.93
CA SER A 20 3.71 -7.25 -6.08
C SER A 20 2.19 -7.11 -5.85
N LEU A 21 1.72 -7.31 -4.62
CA LEU A 21 0.32 -7.05 -4.26
C LEU A 21 -0.03 -5.55 -4.33
N VAL A 22 0.86 -4.64 -3.89
CA VAL A 22 0.65 -3.19 -4.06
C VAL A 22 0.50 -2.83 -5.54
N LYS A 23 1.38 -3.37 -6.39
CA LYS A 23 1.34 -3.15 -7.84
C LYS A 23 0.04 -3.63 -8.47
N MET A 24 -0.38 -4.86 -8.15
CA MET A 24 -1.63 -5.45 -8.63
C MET A 24 -2.83 -4.58 -8.24
N VAL A 25 -2.99 -4.28 -6.94
CA VAL A 25 -4.12 -3.49 -6.46
C VAL A 25 -4.11 -2.09 -7.07
N LEU A 26 -2.93 -1.46 -7.24
CA LEU A 26 -2.85 -0.15 -7.87
C LEU A 26 -3.25 -0.20 -9.36
N ALA A 27 -2.79 -1.19 -10.12
CA ALA A 27 -3.15 -1.35 -11.53
C ALA A 27 -4.66 -1.50 -11.70
N ASP A 28 -5.31 -2.33 -10.86
CA ASP A 28 -6.75 -2.54 -10.88
C ASP A 28 -7.55 -1.27 -10.47
N ILE A 29 -6.98 -0.45 -9.58
CA ILE A 29 -7.65 0.75 -9.06
C ILE A 29 -7.46 1.98 -9.96
N SER A 30 -6.28 2.11 -10.57
CA SER A 30 -5.89 3.21 -11.44
C SER A 30 -4.73 2.80 -12.37
N GLN A 31 -5.10 2.34 -13.57
CA GLN A 31 -4.14 2.03 -14.63
C GLN A 31 -3.30 3.25 -15.04
N ASP A 32 -3.86 4.46 -14.97
CA ASP A 32 -3.16 5.69 -15.35
C ASP A 32 -1.97 5.98 -14.43
N VAL A 33 -2.15 5.89 -13.10
CA VAL A 33 -1.07 6.10 -12.13
C VAL A 33 -0.04 4.98 -12.23
N PHE A 34 -0.49 3.74 -12.36
CA PHE A 34 0.39 2.59 -12.52
C PHE A 34 1.28 2.72 -13.77
N SER A 35 0.69 3.09 -14.90
CA SER A 35 1.41 3.26 -16.17
C SER A 35 2.39 4.44 -16.08
N TRP A 36 1.98 5.56 -15.48
CA TRP A 36 2.86 6.71 -15.27
C TRP A 36 4.10 6.35 -14.44
N LEU A 37 3.93 5.60 -13.34
CA LEU A 37 5.05 5.14 -12.52
C LEU A 37 6.02 4.27 -13.32
N ASN A 38 5.53 3.40 -14.20
CA ASN A 38 6.38 2.61 -15.07
C ASN A 38 7.11 3.48 -16.11
N GLU A 39 6.45 4.49 -16.68
CA GLU A 39 7.05 5.40 -17.67
C GLU A 39 8.22 6.22 -17.11
N ILE A 40 8.15 6.62 -15.84
CA ILE A 40 9.21 7.39 -15.18
C ILE A 40 10.31 6.52 -14.53
N GLY A 41 10.32 5.21 -14.81
CA GLY A 41 11.33 4.27 -14.29
C GLY A 41 11.12 3.87 -12.82
N ALA A 42 9.92 4.06 -12.27
CA ALA A 42 9.56 3.69 -10.90
C ALA A 42 8.81 2.33 -10.84
N GLU A 43 9.00 1.47 -11.85
CA GLU A 43 8.36 0.15 -11.93
C GLU A 43 8.82 -0.79 -10.80
N SER A 44 9.94 -0.51 -10.12
CA SER A 44 10.41 -1.31 -8.98
C SER A 44 9.46 -1.22 -7.78
N PHE A 45 8.76 -0.10 -7.62
CA PHE A 45 8.02 0.28 -6.42
C PHE A 45 8.89 0.29 -5.14
N PHE A 46 10.20 0.45 -5.27
CA PHE A 46 11.11 0.43 -4.12
C PHE A 46 10.81 1.56 -3.11
N PHE A 47 10.17 2.65 -3.55
CA PHE A 47 9.71 3.72 -2.68
C PHE A 47 8.69 3.29 -1.61
N VAL A 48 8.00 2.15 -1.76
CA VAL A 48 7.12 1.58 -0.72
C VAL A 48 7.78 0.52 0.16
N TYR A 49 9.00 0.08 -0.17
CA TYR A 49 9.69 -1.01 0.53
C TYR A 49 9.74 -0.77 2.05
N ARG A 50 10.19 0.43 2.45
CA ARG A 50 10.29 0.81 3.87
C ARG A 50 8.92 0.79 4.57
N MET A 51 7.88 1.25 3.89
CA MET A 51 6.51 1.31 4.42
C MET A 51 5.97 -0.10 4.72
N ILE A 52 6.28 -1.07 3.85
CA ILE A 52 5.92 -2.47 4.06
C ILE A 52 6.74 -3.10 5.17
N LEU A 53 8.08 -2.95 5.10
CA LEU A 53 9.04 -3.59 5.98
C LEU A 53 8.70 -3.33 7.46
N VAL A 54 8.45 -2.06 7.80
CA VAL A 54 8.20 -1.62 9.17
C VAL A 54 6.77 -1.10 9.39
N GLN A 55 5.82 -1.53 8.55
CA GLN A 55 4.38 -1.24 8.68
C GLN A 55 4.08 0.25 8.98
N LEU A 56 4.59 1.15 8.13
CA LEU A 56 4.44 2.61 8.21
C LEU A 56 5.04 3.30 9.46
N ARG A 57 5.81 2.58 10.29
CA ARG A 57 6.40 3.16 11.51
C ARG A 57 7.28 4.37 11.25
N ARG A 58 7.90 4.49 10.08
CA ARG A 58 8.82 5.61 9.77
C ARG A 58 8.10 6.82 9.15
N GLU A 59 6.81 6.68 8.89
CA GLU A 59 5.95 7.67 8.24
C GLU A 59 4.96 8.28 9.24
N LEU A 60 4.71 7.58 10.35
CA LEU A 60 3.74 7.95 11.39
C LEU A 60 4.41 8.40 12.70
N SER A 61 3.70 9.23 13.47
CA SER A 61 4.02 9.48 14.89
C SER A 61 3.87 8.18 15.69
N ILE A 62 4.33 8.16 16.95
CA ILE A 62 4.18 6.96 17.79
C ILE A 62 2.70 6.68 18.05
N GLU A 63 1.95 7.74 18.35
CA GLU A 63 0.53 7.72 18.62
C GLU A 63 -0.26 7.22 17.41
N ASP A 64 0.03 7.77 16.23
CA ASP A 64 -0.63 7.34 14.98
C ASP A 64 -0.22 5.91 14.60
N SER A 65 1.01 5.49 14.90
CA SER A 65 1.47 4.12 14.64
C SER A 65 0.67 3.12 15.47
N MET A 66 0.47 3.39 16.77
CA MET A 66 -0.32 2.51 17.65
C MET A 66 -1.76 2.39 17.15
N LEU A 67 -2.39 3.53 16.84
CA LEU A 67 -3.75 3.58 16.31
C LEU A 67 -3.88 2.80 15.00
N PHE A 68 -2.97 3.06 14.05
CA PHE A 68 -2.98 2.38 12.77
C PHE A 68 -2.81 0.86 12.93
N TRP A 69 -1.91 0.42 13.81
CA TRP A 69 -1.67 -1.01 14.02
C TRP A 69 -2.85 -1.73 14.67
N GLU A 70 -3.56 -1.09 15.60
CA GLU A 70 -4.80 -1.64 16.15
C GLU A 70 -5.85 -1.87 15.06
N VAL A 71 -6.04 -0.90 14.16
CA VAL A 71 -6.95 -1.03 13.02
C VAL A 71 -6.46 -2.09 12.03
N LEU A 72 -5.18 -2.07 11.69
CA LEU A 72 -4.54 -3.03 10.78
C LEU A 72 -4.80 -4.48 11.24
N TRP A 73 -4.54 -4.77 12.52
CA TRP A 73 -4.76 -6.10 13.07
C TRP A 73 -6.23 -6.48 13.14
N ALA A 74 -7.13 -5.55 13.48
CA ALA A 74 -8.56 -5.81 13.51
C ALA A 74 -9.12 -6.11 12.10
N GLU A 75 -8.70 -5.34 11.09
CA GLU A 75 -9.10 -5.53 9.69
C GLU A 75 -8.59 -6.86 9.12
N ASP A 76 -7.34 -7.22 9.38
CA ASP A 76 -6.76 -8.48 8.94
C ASP A 76 -7.41 -9.68 9.65
N LEU A 77 -7.68 -9.58 10.97
CA LEU A 77 -8.38 -10.63 11.71
C LEU A 77 -9.80 -10.84 11.17
N ALA A 78 -10.54 -9.75 10.91
CA ALA A 78 -11.89 -9.83 10.37
C ALA A 78 -11.91 -10.46 8.97
N ARG A 79 -10.92 -10.15 8.12
CA ARG A 79 -10.74 -10.80 6.82
C ARG A 79 -10.50 -12.30 6.97
N ASP A 80 -9.60 -12.70 7.87
CA ASP A 80 -9.25 -14.10 8.09
C ASP A 80 -10.43 -14.90 8.65
N MET A 81 -11.20 -14.32 9.57
CA MET A 81 -12.45 -14.91 10.09
C MET A 81 -13.54 -15.07 9.00
N GLN A 82 -13.52 -14.25 7.96
CA GLN A 82 -14.41 -14.39 6.80
C GLN A 82 -13.89 -15.40 5.76
N GLY A 83 -12.73 -16.03 5.98
CA GLY A 83 -12.13 -16.98 5.03
C GLY A 83 -11.59 -16.34 3.75
N LYS A 84 -11.35 -15.02 3.74
CA LYS A 84 -10.90 -14.26 2.56
C LYS A 84 -9.38 -14.17 2.47
N ALA A 85 -8.71 -15.32 2.47
CA ALA A 85 -7.24 -15.40 2.45
C ALA A 85 -6.61 -14.90 1.14
N ASP A 86 -7.39 -14.88 0.06
CA ASP A 86 -7.04 -14.34 -1.26
C ASP A 86 -7.01 -12.80 -1.30
N VAL A 87 -7.68 -12.14 -0.35
CA VAL A 87 -7.72 -10.68 -0.28
C VAL A 87 -6.43 -10.16 0.38
N PRO A 88 -5.72 -9.19 -0.23
CA PRO A 88 -4.53 -8.58 0.35
C PRO A 88 -4.76 -8.03 1.77
N GLY A 89 -3.69 -7.99 2.58
CA GLY A 89 -3.75 -7.42 3.93
C GLY A 89 -4.04 -5.92 3.91
N PHE A 90 -4.60 -5.40 5.00
CA PHE A 90 -5.05 -4.00 5.06
C PHE A 90 -3.90 -2.97 4.89
N LEU A 91 -2.66 -3.36 5.20
CA LEU A 91 -1.46 -2.56 4.90
C LEU A 91 -1.30 -2.28 3.41
N ILE A 92 -1.59 -3.25 2.54
CA ILE A 92 -1.47 -3.10 1.08
C ILE A 92 -2.44 -2.02 0.60
N PHE A 93 -3.70 -2.09 1.04
CA PHE A 93 -4.71 -1.08 0.71
C PHE A 93 -4.37 0.29 1.29
N SER A 94 -3.75 0.35 2.47
CA SER A 94 -3.28 1.60 3.08
C SER A 94 -2.20 2.27 2.25
N ILE A 95 -1.23 1.51 1.75
CA ILE A 95 -0.17 2.03 0.87
C ILE A 95 -0.75 2.48 -0.47
N VAL A 96 -1.66 1.71 -1.08
CA VAL A 96 -2.33 2.13 -2.33
C VAL A 96 -3.15 3.39 -2.12
N ALA A 97 -3.84 3.53 -0.97
CA ALA A 97 -4.55 4.75 -0.63
C ALA A 97 -3.62 5.97 -0.57
N LEU A 98 -2.45 5.85 0.05
CA LEU A 98 -1.43 6.92 0.05
C LEU A 98 -0.95 7.27 -1.37
N ILE A 99 -0.76 6.28 -2.23
CA ILE A 99 -0.41 6.51 -3.64
C ILE A 99 -1.52 7.27 -4.36
N MET A 100 -2.77 6.83 -4.18
CA MET A 100 -3.93 7.46 -4.81
C MET A 100 -4.18 8.88 -4.32
N GLU A 101 -3.97 9.16 -3.03
CA GLU A 101 -4.06 10.52 -2.48
C GLU A 101 -3.07 11.48 -3.16
N ARG A 102 -1.91 10.96 -3.59
CA ARG A 102 -0.86 11.72 -4.28
C ARG A 102 -0.87 11.56 -5.80
N ALA A 103 -1.83 10.84 -6.38
CA ALA A 103 -1.87 10.54 -7.82
C ALA A 103 -1.72 11.77 -8.71
N GLY A 104 -2.42 12.86 -8.36
CA GLY A 104 -2.33 14.12 -9.08
C GLY A 104 -0.97 14.80 -8.97
N GLU A 105 -0.25 14.65 -7.86
CA GLU A 105 1.10 15.18 -7.69
C GLU A 105 2.13 14.31 -8.41
N ILE A 106 2.00 12.99 -8.33
CA ILE A 106 2.85 12.02 -9.03
C ILE A 106 2.84 12.28 -10.53
N THR A 107 1.65 12.36 -11.13
CA THR A 107 1.50 12.54 -12.59
C THR A 107 1.94 13.90 -13.09
N ARG A 108 1.74 14.97 -12.29
CA ARG A 108 2.13 16.32 -12.68
C ARG A 108 3.63 16.60 -12.48
N ASN A 109 4.18 16.19 -11.33
CA ASN A 109 5.46 16.69 -10.85
C ASN A 109 6.60 15.66 -10.98
N CYS A 110 6.33 14.35 -10.90
CA CYS A 110 7.38 13.35 -10.96
C CYS A 110 7.75 13.03 -12.41
N LYS A 111 9.06 13.04 -12.72
CA LYS A 111 9.63 12.72 -14.03
C LYS A 111 10.67 11.58 -13.95
N ALA A 112 11.11 11.22 -12.76
CA ALA A 112 11.96 10.06 -12.49
C ALA A 112 11.58 9.37 -11.18
N GLU A 113 12.06 8.14 -10.98
CA GLU A 113 11.91 7.39 -9.72
C GLU A 113 12.37 8.20 -8.49
N SER A 114 13.44 8.99 -8.62
CA SER A 114 13.98 9.82 -7.53
C SER A 114 12.95 10.83 -6.99
N ASP A 115 12.07 11.36 -7.84
CA ASP A 115 11.03 12.31 -7.43
C ASP A 115 9.97 11.63 -6.57
N VAL A 116 9.59 10.41 -6.95
CA VAL A 116 8.65 9.58 -6.19
C VAL A 116 9.26 9.18 -4.85
N VAL A 117 10.51 8.72 -4.84
CA VAL A 117 11.22 8.39 -3.60
C VAL A 117 11.30 9.61 -2.68
N HIS A 118 11.63 10.79 -3.21
CA HIS A 118 11.68 12.02 -2.42
C HIS A 118 10.32 12.39 -1.81
N MET A 119 9.25 12.31 -2.61
CA MET A 119 7.88 12.56 -2.16
C MET A 119 7.47 11.59 -1.04
N PHE A 120 7.66 10.29 -1.25
CA PHE A 120 7.23 9.25 -0.31
C PHE A 120 8.08 9.18 0.96
N CYS A 121 9.35 9.62 0.91
CA CYS A 121 10.19 9.75 2.09
C CYS A 121 9.75 10.86 3.06
N ASN A 122 9.01 11.86 2.57
CA ASN A 122 8.63 13.06 3.32
C ASN A 122 7.10 13.22 3.49
N LEU A 123 6.35 12.12 3.42
CA LEU A 123 4.90 12.16 3.56
C LEU A 123 4.48 12.74 4.91
N LYS A 124 3.42 13.55 4.86
CA LYS A 124 2.61 13.89 6.03
C LYS A 124 1.30 13.13 5.89
N ILE A 125 1.11 12.17 6.77
CA ILE A 125 -0.03 11.26 6.74
C ILE A 125 -1.02 11.69 7.81
N ASP A 126 -2.25 11.97 7.40
CA ASP A 126 -3.40 11.95 8.30
C ASP A 126 -3.87 10.49 8.42
N VAL A 127 -3.63 9.89 9.58
CA VAL A 127 -3.87 8.45 9.80
C VAL A 127 -5.34 8.07 9.62
N TRP A 128 -6.26 8.94 10.05
CA TRP A 128 -7.70 8.68 9.95
C TRP A 128 -8.16 8.71 8.51
N ARG A 129 -7.72 9.73 7.77
CA ARG A 129 -7.99 9.83 6.33
C ARG A 129 -7.41 8.62 5.59
N MET A 130 -6.17 8.25 5.87
CA MET A 130 -5.52 7.09 5.26
C MET A 130 -6.34 5.81 5.49
N ILE A 131 -6.84 5.58 6.71
CA ILE A 131 -7.67 4.41 7.05
C ILE A 131 -8.99 4.41 6.27
N GLU A 132 -9.66 5.56 6.19
CA GLU A 132 -10.91 5.69 5.44
C GLU A 132 -10.71 5.42 3.94
N GLU A 133 -9.69 6.04 3.35
CA GLU A 133 -9.33 5.82 1.95
C GLU A 133 -8.91 4.36 1.69
N ALA A 134 -8.16 3.74 2.61
CA ALA A 134 -7.79 2.32 2.50
C ALA A 134 -9.02 1.40 2.45
N ARG A 135 -10.03 1.67 3.29
CA ARG A 135 -11.30 0.93 3.28
C ARG A 135 -12.06 1.15 1.97
N PHE A 136 -12.06 2.38 1.46
CA PHE A 136 -12.68 2.72 0.19
C PHE A 136 -11.99 2.00 -0.98
N VAL A 137 -10.66 2.05 -1.06
CA VAL A 137 -9.85 1.35 -2.06
C VAL A 137 -10.12 -0.16 -2.01
N ARG A 138 -10.12 -0.78 -0.82
CA ARG A 138 -10.44 -2.21 -0.67
C ARG A 138 -11.83 -2.54 -1.19
N LYS A 139 -12.84 -1.74 -0.83
CA LYS A 139 -14.22 -1.94 -1.31
C LYS A 139 -14.29 -1.82 -2.83
N LYS A 140 -13.64 -0.81 -3.42
CA LYS A 140 -13.58 -0.62 -4.87
C LYS A 140 -12.87 -1.79 -5.56
N TRP A 141 -11.73 -2.25 -5.04
CA TRP A 141 -10.97 -3.37 -5.60
C TRP A 141 -11.79 -4.67 -5.62
N LEU A 142 -12.48 -4.98 -4.51
CA LEU A 142 -13.37 -6.15 -4.44
C LEU A 142 -14.50 -6.12 -5.47
N LEU A 143 -15.01 -4.93 -5.82
CA LEU A 143 -16.03 -4.78 -6.86
C LEU A 143 -15.45 -5.01 -8.27
N VAL A 144 -14.19 -4.62 -8.50
CA VAL A 144 -13.49 -4.86 -9.78
C VAL A 144 -13.22 -6.35 -9.97
N GLY A 145 -12.73 -7.04 -8.93
CA GLY A 145 -12.46 -8.49 -8.95
C GLY A 145 -13.69 -9.40 -8.95
N SER A 146 -14.90 -8.86 -8.73
CA SER A 146 -16.15 -9.62 -8.75
C SER A 146 -16.82 -9.71 -10.14
N SER A 147 -16.19 -9.15 -11.19
CA SER A 147 -16.67 -9.36 -12.56
C SER A 147 -16.26 -10.76 -13.05
N PRO A 148 -17.20 -11.63 -13.44
CA PRO A 148 -16.84 -12.93 -14.00
C PRO A 148 -16.20 -12.71 -15.37
N GLY A 149 -14.93 -13.09 -15.49
CA GLY A 149 -14.32 -13.43 -16.77
C GLY A 149 -14.81 -14.79 -17.26
#